data_AF-A0A2J6X2Q9-F1
#
_entry.id   AF-A0A2J6X2Q9-F1
#
_cell.length_a   1.000
_cell.length_b   1.000
_cell.length_c   1.000
_cell.angle_alpha   90.00
_cell.angle_beta   90.00
_cell.angle_gamma   90.00
#
_symmetry.space_group_name_H-M   'P 1'
#
loop_
_entity.id
_entity.type
_entity.pdbx_description
1 polymer ?
#
loop_
_entity_poly.entity_id
_entity_poly.type
_entity_poly.pdbx_seq_one_letter_code
_entity_poly.pdbx_strand_id
1 'polypeptide(L)'
;VGYTLDGRLFQRLPPQPPPVHYSVYPCTDAELVMFGEQLDFLRTVLLAPGVPSDELLTVSVRAIALARRDGPAYLVRVGRELARLLKEDYDRLTALLHQIRP
;
A
#
# COMPACT_ATOMS: atom_id res chain seq x y z
N VAL A 1 2.28 -6.44 -2.51
CA VAL A 1 3.23 -6.68 -1.38
C VAL A 1 2.44 -7.15 -0.20
N GLY A 2 2.99 -8.11 0.53
CA GLY A 2 2.37 -8.68 1.71
C GLY A 2 1.79 -10.06 1.53
N TYR A 3 1.67 -10.78 2.63
CA TYR A 3 1.18 -12.14 2.69
C TYR A 3 0.65 -12.45 4.10
N THR A 4 -0.21 -13.45 4.19
CA THR A 4 -0.66 -14.00 5.47
C THR A 4 0.05 -15.32 5.73
N LEU A 5 0.59 -15.49 6.94
CA LEU A 5 1.19 -16.73 7.41
C LEU A 5 0.70 -16.97 8.84
N ASP A 6 0.16 -18.15 9.12
CA ASP A 6 -0.40 -18.53 10.42
C ASP A 6 -1.40 -17.50 10.97
N GLY A 7 -2.26 -16.97 10.09
CA GLY A 7 -3.27 -15.95 10.43
C GLY A 7 -2.71 -14.55 10.70
N ARG A 8 -1.40 -14.34 10.52
CA ARG A 8 -0.75 -13.03 10.70
C ARG A 8 -0.45 -12.41 9.35
N LEU A 9 -0.87 -11.16 9.20
CA LEU A 9 -0.59 -10.35 8.02
C LEU A 9 0.80 -9.72 8.12
N PHE A 10 1.57 -9.80 7.04
CA PHE A 10 2.86 -9.14 6.91
C PHE A 10 2.88 -8.27 5.67
N GLN A 11 3.35 -7.03 5.76
CA GLN A 11 3.49 -6.10 4.62
C GLN A 11 4.89 -6.12 3.99
N ARG A 12 5.36 -7.29 3.60
CA ARG A 12 6.68 -7.52 2.99
C ARG A 12 6.62 -8.63 1.97
N LEU A 13 7.73 -8.94 1.31
CA LEU A 13 7.79 -10.07 0.39
C LEU A 13 7.61 -11.40 1.15
N PRO A 14 6.88 -12.36 0.57
CA PRO A 14 6.78 -13.70 1.14
C PRO A 14 8.15 -14.41 1.10
N PRO A 15 8.33 -15.48 1.90
CA PRO A 15 9.48 -16.37 1.79
C PRO A 15 9.70 -16.80 0.34
N GLN A 16 10.95 -16.80 -0.10
CA GLN A 16 11.33 -17.12 -1.48
C GLN A 16 11.91 -18.55 -1.55
N PRO A 17 11.65 -19.31 -2.64
CA PRO A 17 10.81 -18.94 -3.78
C PRO A 17 9.31 -18.99 -3.43
N PRO A 18 8.44 -18.24 -4.12
CA PRO A 18 7.01 -18.38 -3.97
C PRO A 18 6.62 -19.81 -4.38
N PRO A 19 5.68 -20.47 -3.69
CA PRO A 19 5.16 -21.76 -4.14
C PRO A 19 4.56 -21.61 -5.55
N VAL A 20 4.90 -22.54 -6.44
CA VAL A 20 4.38 -22.55 -7.82
C VAL A 20 2.87 -22.89 -7.75
N HIS A 21 2.03 -22.18 -8.51
CA HIS A 21 0.56 -22.35 -8.63
C HIS A 21 -0.34 -21.65 -7.59
N TYR A 22 -0.20 -20.35 -7.38
CA TYR A 22 -1.24 -19.55 -6.73
C TYR A 22 -2.22 -18.93 -7.75
N SER A 23 -3.51 -19.23 -7.59
CA SER A 23 -4.58 -18.45 -8.19
C SER A 23 -4.62 -17.05 -7.58
N VAL A 24 -4.86 -16.03 -8.40
CA VAL A 24 -4.98 -14.64 -7.96
C VAL A 24 -6.46 -14.27 -7.89
N TYR A 25 -6.86 -13.69 -6.77
CA TYR A 25 -8.22 -13.19 -6.54
C TYR A 25 -8.16 -11.73 -6.07
N PRO A 26 -9.19 -10.91 -6.37
CA PRO A 26 -9.28 -9.59 -5.79
C PRO A 26 -9.42 -9.68 -4.27
N CYS A 27 -8.76 -8.77 -3.55
CA CYS A 27 -8.95 -8.64 -2.12
C CYS A 27 -10.38 -8.18 -1.83
N THR A 28 -10.98 -8.74 -0.79
CA THR A 28 -12.24 -8.27 -0.21
C THR A 28 -12.05 -6.95 0.55
N ASP A 29 -13.13 -6.21 0.78
CA ASP A 29 -13.08 -4.98 1.60
C ASP A 29 -12.51 -5.26 2.99
N ALA A 30 -12.82 -6.40 3.60
CA ALA A 30 -12.30 -6.80 4.90
C ALA A 30 -10.76 -7.00 4.87
N GLU A 31 -10.24 -7.63 3.82
CA GLU A 31 -8.80 -7.80 3.62
C GLU A 31 -8.11 -6.46 3.34
N LEU A 32 -8.72 -5.57 2.56
CA LEU A 32 -8.20 -4.23 2.31
C LEU A 32 -8.15 -3.40 3.59
N VAL A 33 -9.20 -3.44 4.41
CA VAL A 33 -9.24 -2.75 5.71
C VAL A 33 -8.16 -3.30 6.63
N MET A 34 -8.06 -4.63 6.77
CA MET A 34 -7.03 -5.28 7.58
C MET A 34 -5.63 -4.94 7.10
N PHE A 35 -5.41 -4.95 5.79
CA PHE A 35 -4.14 -4.55 5.19
C PHE A 35 -3.82 -3.09 5.46
N GLY A 36 -4.79 -2.18 5.37
CA GLY A 36 -4.60 -0.76 5.65
C GLY A 36 -4.34 -0.37 7.11
N GLU A 37 -4.40 -1.31 8.07
CA GLU A 37 -4.12 -0.99 9.47
C GLU A 37 -2.67 -0.51 9.69
N GLN A 38 -1.73 -1.07 8.92
CA GLN A 38 -0.32 -0.66 8.88
C GLN A 38 0.03 -0.03 7.53
N LEU A 39 1.13 0.73 7.50
CA LEU A 39 1.57 1.48 6.32
C LEU A 39 2.98 1.10 5.82
N ASP A 40 3.56 0.03 6.36
CA ASP A 40 4.92 -0.44 6.01
C ASP A 40 5.05 -0.81 4.52
N PHE A 41 3.94 -1.20 3.89
CA PHE A 41 3.88 -1.50 2.47
C PHE A 41 4.24 -0.30 1.60
N LEU A 42 3.98 0.94 2.06
CA LEU A 42 4.29 2.16 1.31
C LEU A 42 5.77 2.21 0.94
N ARG A 43 6.63 1.97 1.93
CA ARG A 43 8.09 1.92 1.74
C ARG A 43 8.48 0.79 0.80
N THR A 44 7.86 -0.38 0.97
CA THR A 44 8.22 -1.57 0.17
C THR A 44 7.89 -1.35 -1.30
N VAL A 45 6.75 -0.74 -1.62
CA VAL A 45 6.38 -0.40 -3.00
C VAL A 45 7.25 0.72 -3.56
N LEU A 46 7.47 1.81 -2.81
CA LEU A 46 8.29 2.94 -3.27
C LEU A 46 9.70 2.52 -3.68
N LEU A 47 10.28 1.55 -2.97
CA LEU A 47 11.65 1.08 -3.18
C LEU A 47 11.74 -0.15 -4.10
N ALA A 48 10.62 -0.66 -4.61
CA ALA A 48 10.62 -1.84 -5.47
C ALA A 48 11.14 -1.46 -6.89
N PRO A 49 12.25 -2.06 -7.36
CA PRO A 49 12.75 -1.79 -8.70
C PRO A 49 11.88 -2.47 -9.76
N GLY A 50 11.75 -1.83 -10.93
CA GLY A 50 11.08 -2.43 -12.09
C GLY A 50 9.56 -2.47 -12.03
N VAL A 51 8.92 -1.73 -11.11
CA VAL A 51 7.47 -1.62 -11.03
C VAL A 51 7.01 -0.15 -11.11
N PRO A 52 5.81 0.14 -11.65
CA PRO A 52 5.21 1.46 -11.61
C PRO A 52 4.73 1.78 -10.18
N SER A 53 5.68 2.06 -9.28
CA SER A 53 5.44 2.19 -7.84
C SER A 53 4.40 3.28 -7.51
N ASP A 54 4.44 4.42 -8.19
CA ASP A 54 3.53 5.53 -7.91
C ASP A 54 2.09 5.19 -8.27
N GLU A 55 1.86 4.60 -9.44
CA GLU A 55 0.53 4.14 -9.86
C GLU A 55 0.00 3.04 -8.93
N LEU A 56 0.86 2.09 -8.57
CA LEU A 56 0.50 1.00 -7.66
C LEU A 56 0.10 1.54 -6.29
N LEU A 57 0.84 2.52 -5.76
CA LEU A 57 0.50 3.18 -4.50
C LEU A 57 -0.82 3.93 -4.59
N THR A 58 -1.01 4.74 -5.64
CA THR A 58 -2.24 5.51 -5.83
C THR A 58 -3.45 4.60 -5.85
N VAL A 59 -3.44 3.54 -6.66
CA VAL A 59 -4.57 2.61 -6.77
C VAL A 59 -4.80 1.86 -5.46
N SER A 60 -3.73 1.35 -4.83
CA SER A 60 -3.85 0.57 -3.58
C SER A 60 -4.37 1.43 -2.43
N VAL A 61 -3.84 2.65 -2.25
CA VAL A 61 -4.26 3.57 -1.19
C VAL A 61 -5.72 3.98 -1.39
N ARG A 62 -6.14 4.28 -2.62
CA ARG A 62 -7.53 4.64 -2.91
C ARG A 62 -8.49 3.49 -2.65
N ALA A 63 -8.13 2.26 -3.05
CA ALA A 63 -8.95 1.07 -2.80
C ALA A 63 -9.15 0.83 -1.29
N ILE A 64 -8.07 0.93 -0.50
CA ILE A 64 -8.13 0.80 0.96
C ILE A 64 -8.97 1.93 1.58
N ALA A 65 -8.75 3.17 1.16
CA ALA A 65 -9.49 4.32 1.69
C ALA A 65 -11.00 4.19 1.43
N LEU A 66 -11.39 3.65 0.27
CA LEU A 66 -12.79 3.42 -0.11
C LEU A 66 -13.44 2.31 0.72
N ALA A 67 -12.72 1.21 1.00
CA ALA A 67 -13.21 0.11 1.82
C ALA A 67 -13.37 0.48 3.32
N ARG A 68 -12.69 1.54 3.77
CA ARG A 68 -12.64 1.97 5.17
C ARG A 68 -13.74 2.97 5.52
N ARG A 69 -14.36 2.79 6.70
CA ARG A 69 -15.28 3.79 7.28
C ARG A 69 -14.57 5.09 7.66
N ASP A 70 -13.31 5.01 8.05
CA ASP A 70 -12.44 6.12 8.43
C ASP A 70 -11.49 6.55 7.30
N GLY A 71 -11.89 6.32 6.03
CA GLY A 71 -11.09 6.61 4.83
C GLY A 71 -10.33 7.94 4.84
N PRO A 72 -10.98 9.09 5.16
CA PRO A 72 -10.29 10.37 5.26
C PRO A 72 -9.16 10.40 6.31
N ALA A 73 -9.38 9.77 7.48
CA ALA A 73 -8.36 9.68 8.52
C ALA A 73 -7.19 8.76 8.09
N TYR A 74 -7.49 7.66 7.39
CA TYR A 74 -6.50 6.81 6.77
C TYR A 74 -5.64 7.57 5.74
N LEU A 75 -6.25 8.37 4.86
CA LEU A 75 -5.52 9.18 3.88
C LEU A 75 -4.58 10.20 4.54
N VAL A 76 -4.98 10.80 5.67
CA VAL A 76 -4.10 11.68 6.44
C VAL A 76 -2.88 10.92 6.99
N ARG A 77 -3.07 9.70 7.51
CA ARG A 77 -1.97 8.85 7.98
C ARG A 77 -1.02 8.49 6.84
N VAL A 78 -1.56 8.10 5.68
CA VAL A 78 -0.77 7.82 4.47
C VAL A 78 0.02 9.04 4.04
N GLY A 79 -0.61 10.21 3.97
CA GLY A 79 0.06 11.44 3.54
C GLY A 79 1.24 11.82 4.45
N ARG A 80 1.08 11.67 5.77
CA ARG A 80 2.17 11.90 6.74
C ARG A 80 3.33 10.92 6.54
N GLU A 81 3.02 9.65 6.30
CA GLU A 81 4.06 8.64 6.10
C GLU A 81 4.78 8.84 4.76
N LEU A 82 4.06 9.17 3.68
CA LEU A 82 4.67 9.53 2.39
C LEU A 82 5.57 10.77 2.52
N ALA A 83 5.14 11.80 3.26
CA ALA A 83 5.95 12.98 3.50
C ALA A 83 7.26 12.65 4.24
N ARG A 84 7.23 11.66 5.16
CA ARG A 84 8.42 11.15 5.83
C ARG A 84 9.33 10.36 4.89
N LEU A 85 8.76 9.54 4.01
CA LEU A 85 9.49 8.67 3.08
C LEU A 85 10.13 9.44 1.92
N LEU A 86 9.46 10.49 1.44
CA LEU A 86 9.86 11.30 0.29
C LEU A 86 10.32 12.71 0.70
N LYS A 87 10.86 12.85 1.92
CA LYS A 87 11.31 14.14 2.46
C LYS A 87 12.35 14.85 1.57
N GLU A 88 13.10 14.09 0.76
CA GLU A 88 14.15 14.58 -0.15
C GLU A 88 13.67 14.70 -1.60
N ASP A 89 12.46 14.24 -1.91
CA ASP A 89 11.86 14.23 -3.25
C ASP A 89 10.46 14.86 -3.21
N TYR A 90 10.46 16.18 -3.05
CA TYR A 90 9.24 16.96 -2.84
C TYR A 90 8.31 16.96 -4.06
N ASP A 91 8.87 16.94 -5.27
CA ASP A 91 8.10 16.94 -6.50
C ASP A 91 7.30 15.63 -6.63
N ARG A 92 7.95 14.49 -6.38
CA ARG A 92 7.28 13.18 -6.38
C ARG A 92 6.25 13.06 -5.28
N LEU A 93 6.55 13.54 -4.07
CA LEU A 93 5.59 13.60 -2.97
C LEU A 93 4.33 14.37 -3.39
N THR A 94 4.51 15.56 -3.95
CA THR A 94 3.40 16.43 -4.36
C THR A 94 2.54 15.77 -5.44
N ALA A 95 3.19 15.15 -6.43
CA ALA A 95 2.49 14.40 -7.49
C ALA A 95 1.65 13.25 -6.92
N LEU A 96 2.22 12.44 -6.03
CA LEU A 96 1.51 11.34 -5.37
C LEU A 96 0.32 11.82 -4.54
N LEU A 97 0.52 12.85 -3.72
CA LEU A 97 -0.56 13.41 -2.90
C LEU A 97 -1.69 13.98 -3.77
N HIS A 98 -1.38 14.53 -4.95
CA HIS A 98 -2.40 14.99 -5.89
C HIS A 98 -3.22 13.84 -6.47
N GLN A 99 -2.57 12.73 -6.83
CA GLN A 99 -3.22 11.55 -7.40
C GLN A 99 -4.05 10.75 -6.39
N ILE A 100 -3.66 10.77 -5.11
CA ILE A 100 -4.34 10.04 -4.03
C ILE A 100 -5.60 10.78 -3.54
N ARG A 101 -5.66 12.11 -3.69
CA ARG A 101 -6.84 12.89 -3.32
C ARG A 101 -8.07 12.41 -4.12
N PRO A 102 -9.24 12.32 -3.48
CA PRO A 102 -10.48 11.95 -4.15
C PRO A 102 -10.86 12.95 -5.24
#